data_AF-A0A4Q6E5W8-F1
#
_entry.id   AF-A0A4Q6E5W8-F1
#
_cell.length_a   1.000
_cell.length_b   1.000
_cell.length_c   1.000
_cell.angle_alpha   90.00
_cell.angle_beta   90.00
_cell.angle_gamma   90.00
#
_symmetry.space_group_name_H-M   'P 1'
#
loop_
_entity.id
_entity.type
_entity.pdbx_description
1 polymer ?
#
loop_
_entity_poly.entity_id
_entity_poly.type
_entity_poly.pdbx_seq_one_letter_code
_entity_poly.pdbx_strand_id
1 'polypeptide(L)'
;MRHEPLPFPSKRAAFRHAGLLACFSLVYALGAYVSLTASPSRGSVALFWVPGGVALGLVYLRGMSLLAGVWLAVLAVNLYLGSNFSLAFMFALCNTAGVAVAVYPLRSRGGFQPGLKRFHDVLLFAGGAFLGSAVGGTLAALALRLNGELSGFFETAFHWGLAELLSFVAFAPFYLTNFSGPWFKRHWPFRRAIEFIVLTSTVFFFGAMVFLGHPDDLGRYSRIAILLPVLLWAGLRFNPRVLSAFLKVLAIAAILGALFGRGVFSSESVIASLVEVQVYFVVFGISSLLIGSISYERATLARERENHLRNIANAIPELVWTSDPEGRVTFLNEQSRDYFGPEEVSAYAPWGAVLHPSDAALSEAAWQNGLRA
;
A
#
# COMPACT_ATOMS: atom_id res chain seq x y z
N MET A 1 -26.51 -35.93 13.48
CA MET A 1 -26.30 -34.47 13.64
C MET A 1 -27.19 -33.79 12.61
N ARG A 2 -28.26 -33.10 13.06
CA ARG A 2 -29.19 -32.41 12.15
C ARG A 2 -28.53 -31.12 11.68
N HIS A 3 -28.45 -30.91 10.37
CA HIS A 3 -28.07 -29.63 9.79
C HIS A 3 -29.17 -28.61 10.11
N GLU A 4 -28.92 -27.72 11.06
CA GLU A 4 -29.75 -26.52 11.23
C GLU A 4 -29.54 -25.61 10.00
N PRO A 5 -30.62 -25.16 9.33
CA PRO A 5 -30.50 -24.21 8.24
C PRO A 5 -29.96 -22.87 8.78
N LEU A 6 -28.92 -22.35 8.14
CA LEU A 6 -28.37 -21.03 8.43
C LEU A 6 -29.50 -19.98 8.45
N PRO A 7 -29.59 -19.14 9.49
CA PRO A 7 -30.67 -18.17 9.60
C PRO A 7 -30.64 -17.20 8.42
N PHE A 8 -31.78 -17.03 7.75
CA PHE A 8 -31.94 -16.06 6.68
C PHE A 8 -31.54 -14.66 7.16
N PRO A 9 -30.82 -13.86 6.35
CA PRO A 9 -30.41 -12.52 6.74
C PRO A 9 -31.65 -11.68 7.07
N SER A 10 -31.63 -11.01 8.22
CA SER A 10 -32.73 -10.12 8.61
C SER A 10 -33.05 -9.11 7.51
N LYS A 11 -34.33 -8.72 7.35
CA LYS A 11 -34.75 -7.74 6.32
C LYS A 11 -33.90 -6.45 6.35
N ARG A 12 -33.47 -6.01 7.55
CA ARG A 12 -32.56 -4.86 7.73
C ARG A 12 -31.16 -5.11 7.16
N ALA A 13 -30.60 -6.31 7.34
CA ALA A 13 -29.31 -6.67 6.78
C ALA A 13 -29.36 -6.75 5.25
N ALA A 14 -30.42 -7.33 4.68
CA ALA A 14 -30.64 -7.38 3.24
C ALA A 14 -30.77 -5.97 2.64
N PHE A 15 -31.55 -5.08 3.27
CA PHE A 15 -31.70 -3.69 2.83
C PHE A 15 -30.38 -2.91 2.89
N ARG A 16 -29.61 -3.05 3.97
CA ARG A 16 -28.27 -2.44 4.08
C ARG A 16 -27.32 -2.97 3.01
N HIS A 17 -27.38 -4.26 2.69
CA HIS A 17 -26.55 -4.85 1.65
C HIS A 17 -26.92 -4.33 0.26
N ALA A 18 -28.21 -4.24 -0.05
CA ALA A 18 -28.70 -3.66 -1.29
C ALA A 18 -28.29 -2.19 -1.44
N GLY A 19 -28.41 -1.39 -0.37
CA GLY A 19 -27.95 0.00 -0.37
C GLY A 19 -26.44 0.14 -0.57
N LEU A 20 -25.64 -0.74 0.04
CA LEU A 20 -24.19 -0.79 -0.18
C LEU A 20 -23.86 -1.15 -1.64
N LEU A 21 -24.52 -2.16 -2.19
CA LEU A 21 -24.32 -2.59 -3.58
C LEU A 21 -24.66 -1.47 -4.56
N ALA A 22 -25.80 -0.81 -4.37
CA ALA A 22 -26.23 0.31 -5.22
C ALA A 22 -25.25 1.49 -5.15
N CYS A 23 -24.83 1.89 -3.95
CA CYS A 23 -23.84 2.97 -3.77
C CYS A 23 -22.50 2.60 -4.42
N PHE A 24 -22.04 1.37 -4.20
CA PHE A 24 -20.80 0.87 -4.82
C PHE A 24 -20.90 0.87 -6.35
N SER A 25 -21.99 0.37 -6.93
CA SER A 25 -22.22 0.40 -8.38
C SER A 25 -22.22 1.80 -8.94
N LEU A 26 -22.85 2.77 -8.26
CA LEU A 26 -22.87 4.17 -8.71
C LEU A 26 -21.47 4.79 -8.71
N VAL A 27 -20.69 4.57 -7.65
CA VAL A 27 -19.30 5.07 -7.57
C VAL A 27 -18.42 4.41 -8.63
N TYR A 28 -18.57 3.10 -8.85
CA TYR A 28 -17.86 2.40 -9.92
C TYR A 28 -18.25 2.94 -11.30
N ALA A 29 -19.55 3.10 -11.56
CA ALA A 29 -20.07 3.61 -12.83
C ALA A 29 -19.55 5.02 -13.12
N LEU A 30 -19.53 5.91 -12.12
CA LEU A 30 -18.98 7.25 -12.28
C LEU A 30 -17.50 7.22 -12.67
N GLY A 31 -16.69 6.41 -11.97
CA GLY A 31 -15.28 6.31 -12.31
C GLY A 31 -15.05 5.68 -13.69
N ALA A 32 -15.88 4.70 -14.08
CA ALA A 32 -15.81 4.06 -15.40
C ALA A 32 -16.16 5.07 -16.51
N TYR A 33 -17.23 5.84 -16.31
CA TYR A 33 -17.63 6.92 -17.22
C TYR A 33 -16.52 7.96 -17.39
N VAL A 34 -15.92 8.45 -16.29
CA VAL A 34 -14.80 9.40 -16.35
C VAL A 34 -13.61 8.80 -17.09
N SER A 35 -13.29 7.53 -16.85
CA SER A 35 -12.13 6.86 -17.46
C SER A 35 -12.32 6.69 -18.98
N LEU A 36 -13.52 6.34 -19.43
CA LEU A 36 -13.85 6.18 -20.85
C LEU A 36 -13.91 7.52 -21.58
N THR A 37 -14.55 8.53 -20.97
CA THR A 37 -14.73 9.84 -21.62
C THR A 37 -13.46 10.69 -21.66
N ALA A 38 -12.53 10.49 -20.73
CA ALA A 38 -11.25 11.18 -20.72
C ALA A 38 -10.16 10.47 -21.57
N SER A 39 -10.44 9.28 -22.11
CA SER A 39 -9.48 8.55 -22.94
C SER A 39 -9.44 9.16 -24.36
N PRO A 40 -8.26 9.56 -24.90
CA PRO A 40 -8.14 10.30 -26.16
C PRO A 40 -8.58 9.55 -27.42
N SER A 41 -8.52 8.22 -27.41
CA SER A 41 -9.01 7.42 -28.53
C SER A 41 -10.54 7.38 -28.48
N ARG A 42 -11.21 7.72 -29.58
CA ARG A 42 -12.63 7.36 -29.84
C ARG A 42 -12.81 5.84 -30.04
N GLY A 43 -12.13 5.05 -29.22
CA GLY A 43 -12.14 3.59 -29.22
C GLY A 43 -12.43 3.07 -27.82
N SER A 44 -13.04 1.90 -27.76
CA SER A 44 -13.58 1.23 -26.58
C SER A 44 -12.57 0.87 -25.47
N VAL A 45 -11.31 1.33 -25.56
CA VAL A 45 -10.19 0.96 -24.68
C VAL A 45 -9.78 2.15 -23.82
N ALA A 46 -10.06 2.08 -22.52
CA ALA A 46 -9.58 3.08 -21.57
C ALA A 46 -8.09 2.85 -21.23
N LEU A 47 -7.29 3.91 -21.31
CA LEU A 47 -5.85 3.86 -21.01
C LEU A 47 -5.55 4.07 -19.52
N PHE A 48 -6.57 4.26 -18.70
CA PHE A 48 -6.49 4.16 -17.25
C PHE A 48 -7.85 3.72 -16.72
N TRP A 49 -7.89 2.92 -15.64
CA TRP A 49 -9.15 2.34 -15.15
C TRP A 49 -9.29 2.41 -13.63
N VAL A 50 -9.31 3.62 -13.06
CA VAL A 50 -9.38 3.86 -11.59
C VAL A 50 -10.40 2.98 -10.83
N PRO A 51 -11.62 2.71 -11.35
CA PRO A 51 -12.61 1.88 -10.64
C PRO A 51 -12.11 0.48 -10.25
N GLY A 52 -11.21 -0.12 -11.05
CA GLY A 52 -10.70 -1.47 -10.82
C GLY A 52 -10.07 -1.66 -9.44
N GLY A 53 -9.14 -0.79 -9.04
CA GLY A 53 -8.47 -0.88 -7.73
C GLY A 53 -9.38 -0.55 -6.57
N VAL A 54 -10.33 0.37 -6.76
CA VAL A 54 -11.41 0.63 -5.79
C VAL A 54 -12.22 -0.64 -5.57
N ALA A 55 -12.63 -1.31 -6.65
CA ALA A 55 -13.38 -2.55 -6.60
C ALA A 55 -12.57 -3.68 -5.94
N LEU A 56 -11.32 -3.90 -6.30
CA LEU A 56 -10.47 -4.94 -5.69
C LEU A 56 -10.44 -4.78 -4.16
N GLY A 57 -10.11 -3.57 -3.67
CA GLY A 57 -10.04 -3.30 -2.24
C GLY A 57 -11.38 -3.49 -1.52
N LEU A 58 -12.47 -2.97 -2.09
CA LEU A 58 -13.79 -3.05 -1.46
C LEU A 58 -14.42 -4.45 -1.55
N VAL A 59 -14.26 -5.17 -2.67
CA VAL A 59 -14.72 -6.56 -2.84
C VAL A 59 -13.98 -7.47 -1.85
N TYR A 60 -12.67 -7.29 -1.67
CA TYR A 60 -11.92 -8.03 -0.65
C TYR A 60 -12.51 -7.80 0.76
N LEU A 61 -12.72 -6.53 1.13
CA LEU A 61 -13.15 -6.14 2.48
C LEU A 61 -14.64 -6.41 2.78
N ARG A 62 -15.52 -6.24 1.80
CA ARG A 62 -16.98 -6.27 1.98
C ARG A 62 -17.63 -7.55 1.43
N GLY A 63 -16.92 -8.32 0.61
CA GLY A 63 -17.40 -9.61 0.10
C GLY A 63 -17.54 -9.66 -1.41
N MET A 64 -17.52 -10.89 -1.93
CA MET A 64 -17.62 -11.19 -3.36
C MET A 64 -18.96 -10.77 -3.98
N SER A 65 -20.01 -10.52 -3.20
CA SER A 65 -21.29 -10.05 -3.76
C SER A 65 -21.21 -8.65 -4.38
N LEU A 66 -20.21 -7.83 -4.02
CA LEU A 66 -19.97 -6.56 -4.70
C LEU A 66 -19.51 -6.72 -6.17
N LEU A 67 -19.10 -7.93 -6.59
CA LEU A 67 -18.81 -8.21 -8.01
C LEU A 67 -20.04 -7.99 -8.89
N ALA A 68 -21.24 -8.28 -8.39
CA ALA A 68 -22.48 -7.96 -9.10
C ALA A 68 -22.60 -6.45 -9.35
N GLY A 69 -22.07 -5.65 -8.43
CA GLY A 69 -22.08 -4.20 -8.56
C GLY A 69 -21.11 -3.68 -9.60
N VAL A 70 -19.94 -4.31 -9.75
CA VAL A 70 -18.97 -4.06 -10.84
C VAL A 70 -19.63 -4.37 -12.19
N TRP A 71 -20.22 -5.57 -12.29
CA TRP A 71 -20.86 -6.02 -13.52
C TRP A 71 -21.98 -5.08 -13.97
N LEU A 72 -22.91 -4.74 -13.06
CA LEU A 72 -24.03 -3.83 -13.34
C LEU A 72 -23.53 -2.44 -13.77
N ALA A 73 -22.51 -1.91 -13.11
CA ALA A 73 -21.95 -0.60 -13.42
C ALA A 73 -21.32 -0.57 -14.82
N VAL A 74 -20.49 -1.56 -15.15
CA VAL A 74 -19.81 -1.63 -16.47
C VAL A 74 -20.83 -1.83 -17.58
N LEU A 75 -21.82 -2.72 -17.40
CA LEU A 75 -22.87 -2.93 -18.38
C LEU A 75 -23.63 -1.62 -18.64
N ALA A 76 -24.10 -0.95 -17.59
CA ALA A 76 -24.88 0.28 -17.70
C ALA A 76 -24.10 1.40 -18.39
N VAL A 77 -22.83 1.62 -18.02
CA VAL A 77 -21.99 2.66 -18.61
C VAL A 77 -21.72 2.41 -20.09
N ASN A 78 -21.39 1.18 -20.49
CA ASN A 78 -21.11 0.86 -21.90
C ASN A 78 -22.37 0.96 -22.77
N LEU A 79 -23.53 0.50 -22.26
CA LEU A 79 -24.80 0.71 -22.96
C LEU A 79 -25.14 2.21 -23.11
N TYR A 80 -24.91 2.99 -22.05
CA TYR A 80 -25.13 4.43 -22.08
C TYR A 80 -24.23 5.16 -23.09
N LEU A 81 -22.99 4.70 -23.23
CA LEU A 81 -22.01 5.23 -24.20
C LEU A 81 -22.22 4.68 -25.62
N GLY A 82 -23.25 3.87 -25.86
CA GLY A 82 -23.68 3.44 -27.19
C GLY A 82 -23.09 2.10 -27.66
N SER A 83 -22.41 1.34 -26.81
CA SER A 83 -22.00 -0.03 -27.14
C SER A 83 -23.22 -0.93 -27.33
N ASN A 84 -23.13 -1.88 -28.26
CA ASN A 84 -24.17 -2.91 -28.41
C ASN A 84 -24.21 -3.82 -27.17
N PHE A 85 -25.33 -4.53 -26.97
CA PHE A 85 -25.53 -5.36 -25.78
C PHE A 85 -24.49 -6.47 -25.62
N SER A 86 -24.09 -7.12 -26.72
CA SER A 86 -23.10 -8.19 -26.71
C SER A 86 -21.75 -7.68 -26.18
N LEU A 87 -21.25 -6.58 -26.74
CA LEU A 87 -19.99 -5.97 -26.32
C LEU A 87 -20.04 -5.47 -24.89
N ALA A 88 -21.12 -4.76 -24.50
CA ALA A 88 -21.29 -4.26 -23.13
C ALA A 88 -21.37 -5.39 -22.09
N PHE A 89 -22.06 -6.49 -22.42
CA PHE A 89 -22.14 -7.69 -21.59
C PHE A 89 -20.76 -8.32 -21.41
N MET A 90 -20.00 -8.47 -22.49
CA MET A 90 -18.65 -9.03 -22.45
C MET A 90 -17.66 -8.13 -21.68
N PHE A 91 -17.77 -6.81 -21.80
CA PHE A 91 -16.98 -5.89 -20.99
C PHE A 91 -17.32 -5.96 -19.50
N ALA A 92 -18.61 -6.09 -19.17
CA ALA A 92 -19.01 -6.33 -17.79
C ALA A 92 -18.43 -7.64 -17.25
N LEU A 93 -18.41 -8.70 -18.07
CA LEU A 93 -17.81 -9.98 -17.72
C LEU A 93 -16.30 -9.87 -17.49
N CYS A 94 -15.54 -9.23 -18.40
CA CYS A 94 -14.08 -9.16 -18.28
C CYS A 94 -13.63 -8.35 -17.06
N ASN A 95 -14.23 -7.20 -16.80
CA ASN A 95 -13.93 -6.36 -15.62
C ASN A 95 -14.26 -7.08 -14.32
N THR A 96 -15.39 -7.79 -14.29
CA THR A 96 -15.80 -8.56 -13.11
C THR A 96 -14.87 -9.75 -12.88
N ALA A 97 -14.48 -10.45 -13.94
CA ALA A 97 -13.54 -11.57 -13.88
C ALA A 97 -12.15 -11.12 -13.42
N GLY A 98 -11.64 -9.98 -13.93
CA GLY A 98 -10.35 -9.42 -13.53
C GLY A 98 -10.28 -9.14 -12.02
N VAL A 99 -11.29 -8.46 -11.49
CA VAL A 99 -11.40 -8.21 -10.03
C VAL A 99 -11.56 -9.52 -9.26
N ALA A 100 -12.41 -10.44 -9.72
CA ALA A 100 -12.66 -11.71 -9.04
C ALA A 100 -11.38 -12.56 -8.93
N VAL A 101 -10.64 -12.70 -10.03
CA VAL A 101 -9.37 -13.44 -10.10
C VAL A 101 -8.31 -12.77 -9.22
N ALA A 102 -8.27 -11.43 -9.16
CA ALA A 102 -7.33 -10.73 -8.29
C ALA A 102 -7.64 -10.93 -6.80
N VAL A 103 -8.91 -10.95 -6.41
CA VAL A 103 -9.33 -11.04 -5.00
C VAL A 103 -9.36 -12.48 -4.49
N TYR A 104 -9.69 -13.45 -5.35
CA TYR A 104 -9.85 -14.85 -4.97
C TYR A 104 -8.65 -15.44 -4.19
N PRO A 105 -7.38 -15.35 -4.66
CA PRO A 105 -6.25 -15.92 -3.94
C PRO A 105 -6.00 -15.26 -2.58
N LEU A 106 -6.36 -13.97 -2.43
CA LEU A 106 -6.23 -13.22 -1.17
C LEU A 106 -7.23 -13.69 -0.11
N ARG A 107 -8.36 -14.24 -0.54
CA ARG A 107 -9.40 -14.78 0.36
C ARG A 107 -9.28 -16.28 0.59
N SER A 108 -8.80 -17.04 -0.39
CA SER A 108 -8.82 -18.51 -0.34
C SER A 108 -7.69 -19.14 0.46
N ARG A 109 -6.50 -18.51 0.52
CA ARG A 109 -5.30 -19.16 1.09
C ARG A 109 -5.13 -19.08 2.60
N GLY A 110 -5.98 -18.33 3.32
CA GLY A 110 -5.78 -18.06 4.74
C GLY A 110 -4.51 -17.24 5.00
N GLY A 111 -4.49 -16.42 6.05
CA GLY A 111 -3.27 -15.73 6.47
C GLY A 111 -2.87 -14.45 5.70
N PHE A 112 -3.51 -14.11 4.58
CA PHE A 112 -3.30 -12.80 3.95
C PHE A 112 -3.82 -11.67 4.86
N GLN A 113 -2.95 -10.70 5.16
CA GLN A 113 -3.31 -9.53 5.95
C GLN A 113 -3.49 -8.29 5.06
N PRO A 114 -4.68 -7.67 5.02
CA PRO A 114 -4.94 -6.50 4.17
C PRO A 114 -4.16 -5.25 4.59
N GLY A 115 -3.49 -5.28 5.75
CA GLY A 115 -2.58 -4.23 6.18
C GLY A 115 -1.30 -4.15 5.34
N LEU A 116 -1.00 -5.16 4.50
CA LEU A 116 0.20 -5.22 3.65
C LEU A 116 1.51 -4.95 4.42
N LYS A 117 1.55 -5.38 5.68
CA LYS A 117 2.67 -5.15 6.61
C LYS A 117 3.78 -6.19 6.48
N ARG A 118 3.51 -7.29 5.78
CA ARG A 118 4.44 -8.40 5.58
C ARG A 118 4.83 -8.48 4.12
N PHE A 119 6.08 -8.84 3.87
CA PHE A 119 6.59 -9.02 2.51
C PHE A 119 5.73 -10.00 1.70
N HIS A 120 5.35 -11.13 2.30
CA HIS A 120 4.54 -12.17 1.66
C HIS A 120 3.14 -11.68 1.25
N ASP A 121 2.50 -10.81 2.05
CA ASP A 121 1.19 -10.25 1.72
C ASP A 121 1.25 -9.37 0.47
N VAL A 122 2.33 -8.59 0.33
CA VAL A 122 2.54 -7.74 -0.86
C VAL A 122 2.77 -8.60 -2.11
N LEU A 123 3.51 -9.71 -2.00
CA LEU A 123 3.69 -10.64 -3.13
C LEU A 123 2.39 -11.34 -3.54
N LEU A 124 1.59 -11.82 -2.58
CA LEU A 124 0.28 -12.39 -2.87
C LEU A 124 -0.65 -11.38 -3.56
N PHE A 125 -0.67 -10.15 -3.06
CA PHE A 125 -1.41 -9.05 -3.66
C PHE A 125 -0.94 -8.77 -5.09
N ALA A 126 0.37 -8.59 -5.31
CA ALA A 126 0.93 -8.29 -6.62
C ALA A 126 0.67 -9.43 -7.62
N GLY A 127 0.83 -10.69 -7.20
CA GLY A 127 0.53 -11.86 -8.03
C GLY A 127 -0.96 -11.96 -8.38
N GLY A 128 -1.86 -11.71 -7.42
CA GLY A 128 -3.30 -11.66 -7.68
C GLY A 128 -3.66 -10.54 -8.65
N ALA A 129 -3.15 -9.32 -8.43
CA ALA A 129 -3.37 -8.18 -9.30
C ALA A 129 -2.89 -8.44 -10.74
N PHE A 130 -1.70 -9.03 -10.90
CA PHE A 130 -1.16 -9.39 -12.21
C PHE A 130 -2.04 -10.43 -12.93
N LEU A 131 -2.42 -11.52 -12.24
CA LEU A 131 -3.29 -12.55 -12.82
C LEU A 131 -4.67 -12.01 -13.20
N GLY A 132 -5.27 -11.20 -12.33
CA GLY A 132 -6.56 -10.57 -12.60
C GLY A 132 -6.51 -9.66 -13.82
N SER A 133 -5.49 -8.80 -13.89
CA SER A 133 -5.22 -7.94 -15.04
C SER A 133 -5.01 -8.73 -16.34
N ALA A 134 -4.21 -9.79 -16.30
CA ALA A 134 -3.95 -10.63 -17.48
C ALA A 134 -5.22 -11.31 -18.01
N VAL A 135 -6.06 -11.81 -17.11
CA VAL A 135 -7.38 -12.39 -17.46
C VAL A 135 -8.31 -11.31 -18.00
N GLY A 136 -8.41 -10.16 -17.33
CA GLY A 136 -9.25 -9.03 -17.73
C GLY A 136 -8.90 -8.53 -19.14
N GLY A 137 -7.63 -8.24 -19.39
CA GLY A 137 -7.14 -7.79 -20.70
C GLY A 137 -7.33 -8.82 -21.81
N THR A 138 -7.09 -10.11 -21.53
CA THR A 138 -7.32 -11.18 -22.51
C THR A 138 -8.80 -11.31 -22.89
N LEU A 139 -9.70 -11.27 -21.90
CA LEU A 139 -11.14 -11.33 -22.13
C LEU A 139 -11.66 -10.08 -22.85
N ALA A 140 -11.10 -8.90 -22.57
CA ALA A 140 -11.44 -7.67 -23.26
C ALA A 140 -11.03 -7.72 -24.74
N ALA A 141 -9.80 -8.18 -25.04
CA ALA A 141 -9.34 -8.37 -26.43
C ALA A 141 -10.20 -9.40 -27.18
N LEU A 142 -10.63 -10.47 -26.50
CA LEU A 142 -11.56 -11.45 -27.05
C LEU A 142 -12.94 -10.84 -27.35
N ALA A 143 -13.45 -9.99 -26.45
CA ALA A 143 -14.72 -9.29 -26.63
C ALA A 143 -14.71 -8.41 -27.88
N LEU A 144 -13.64 -7.63 -28.08
CA LEU A 144 -13.45 -6.79 -29.26
C LEU A 144 -13.33 -7.64 -30.54
N ARG A 145 -12.62 -8.77 -30.48
CA ARG A 145 -12.49 -9.69 -31.62
C ARG A 145 -13.83 -10.27 -32.06
N LEU A 146 -14.64 -10.73 -31.11
CA LEU A 146 -15.95 -11.34 -31.40
C LEU A 146 -16.98 -10.33 -31.90
N ASN A 147 -16.77 -9.04 -31.65
CA ASN A 147 -17.61 -7.96 -32.17
C ASN A 147 -17.03 -7.28 -33.43
N GLY A 148 -15.93 -7.80 -33.99
CA GLY A 148 -15.33 -7.28 -35.23
C GLY A 148 -14.60 -5.94 -35.08
N GLU A 149 -14.28 -5.51 -33.86
CA GLU A 149 -13.68 -4.20 -33.55
C GLU A 149 -12.16 -4.25 -33.28
N LEU A 150 -11.50 -5.40 -33.51
CA LEU A 150 -10.11 -5.60 -33.09
C LEU A 150 -9.08 -5.25 -34.19
N SER A 151 -8.08 -4.43 -33.83
CA SER A 151 -6.89 -4.16 -34.65
C SER A 151 -5.73 -5.14 -34.38
N GLY A 152 -5.48 -5.51 -33.12
CA GLY A 152 -4.43 -6.45 -32.73
C GLY A 152 -4.66 -7.07 -31.35
N PHE A 153 -4.72 -8.41 -31.28
CA PHE A 153 -5.15 -9.13 -30.06
C PHE A 153 -4.20 -8.92 -28.88
N PHE A 154 -2.91 -9.21 -29.07
CA PHE A 154 -1.92 -9.16 -27.99
C PHE A 154 -1.66 -7.74 -27.52
N GLU A 155 -1.59 -6.78 -28.45
CA GLU A 155 -1.41 -5.38 -28.13
C GLU A 155 -2.60 -4.83 -27.32
N THR A 156 -3.82 -5.15 -27.73
CA THR A 156 -5.04 -4.74 -27.00
C THR A 156 -5.08 -5.38 -25.61
N ALA A 157 -4.80 -6.68 -25.52
CA ALA A 157 -4.77 -7.38 -24.24
C ALA A 157 -3.71 -6.81 -23.29
N PHE A 158 -2.54 -6.45 -23.84
CA PHE A 158 -1.45 -5.86 -23.08
C PHE A 158 -1.81 -4.47 -22.56
N HIS A 159 -2.26 -3.54 -23.42
CA HIS A 159 -2.64 -2.19 -23.00
C HIS A 159 -3.80 -2.18 -22.01
N TRP A 160 -4.82 -3.03 -22.25
CA TRP A 160 -5.96 -3.16 -21.34
C TRP A 160 -5.53 -3.71 -19.98
N GLY A 161 -4.76 -4.81 -19.99
CA GLY A 161 -4.23 -5.40 -18.77
C GLY A 161 -3.38 -4.39 -18.01
N LEU A 162 -2.46 -3.70 -18.67
CA LEU A 162 -1.56 -2.76 -18.03
C LEU A 162 -2.30 -1.58 -17.36
N ALA A 163 -3.37 -1.06 -17.98
CA ALA A 163 -4.25 -0.06 -17.38
C ALA A 163 -5.00 -0.57 -16.13
N GLU A 164 -5.45 -1.83 -16.15
CA GLU A 164 -6.11 -2.47 -15.01
C GLU A 164 -5.11 -2.79 -13.88
N LEU A 165 -3.90 -3.23 -14.22
CA LEU A 165 -2.82 -3.48 -13.26
C LEU A 165 -2.39 -2.20 -12.55
N LEU A 166 -2.23 -1.09 -13.28
CA LEU A 166 -2.02 0.23 -12.69
C LEU A 166 -3.11 0.53 -11.65
N SER A 167 -4.38 0.31 -12.02
CA SER A 167 -5.51 0.56 -11.13
C SER A 167 -5.43 -0.26 -9.85
N PHE A 168 -5.18 -1.56 -9.97
CA PHE A 168 -5.03 -2.44 -8.83
C PHE A 168 -3.88 -1.99 -7.93
N VAL A 169 -2.68 -1.79 -8.48
CA VAL A 169 -1.47 -1.46 -7.70
C VAL A 169 -1.56 -0.08 -7.05
N ALA A 170 -2.05 0.94 -7.76
CA ALA A 170 -2.05 2.31 -7.26
C ALA A 170 -3.22 2.61 -6.31
N PHE A 171 -4.39 1.98 -6.50
CA PHE A 171 -5.61 2.33 -5.77
C PHE A 171 -6.02 1.28 -4.74
N ALA A 172 -5.89 -0.02 -5.02
CA ALA A 172 -6.40 -1.05 -4.10
C ALA A 172 -5.72 -1.07 -2.73
N PRO A 173 -4.37 -0.92 -2.61
CA PRO A 173 -3.68 -0.88 -1.33
C PRO A 173 -4.21 0.20 -0.39
N PHE A 174 -4.66 1.34 -0.91
CA PHE A 174 -5.26 2.40 -0.09
C PHE A 174 -6.48 1.86 0.67
N TYR A 175 -7.38 1.16 -0.04
CA TYR A 175 -8.58 0.62 0.56
C TYR A 175 -8.26 -0.53 1.52
N LEU A 176 -7.43 -1.48 1.09
CA LEU A 176 -7.02 -2.63 1.91
C LEU A 176 -6.40 -2.17 3.23
N THR A 177 -5.47 -1.21 3.18
CA THR A 177 -4.71 -0.81 4.36
C THR A 177 -5.47 0.18 5.26
N ASN A 178 -6.23 1.13 4.71
CA ASN A 178 -6.89 2.19 5.48
C ASN A 178 -8.30 1.79 5.98
N PHE A 179 -8.93 0.75 5.44
CA PHE A 179 -10.25 0.30 5.91
C PHE A 179 -10.24 -1.06 6.61
N SER A 180 -9.05 -1.65 6.83
CA SER A 180 -8.87 -2.91 7.58
C SER A 180 -8.64 -2.74 9.09
N GLY A 181 -8.63 -1.51 9.61
CA GLY A 181 -8.50 -1.29 11.05
C GLY A 181 -8.51 0.20 11.43
N PRO A 182 -8.42 0.53 12.72
CA PRO A 182 -8.50 1.91 13.21
C PRO A 182 -7.36 2.77 12.64
N TRP A 183 -7.69 4.00 12.26
CA TRP A 183 -6.79 4.93 11.58
C TRP A 183 -5.65 5.46 12.47
N PHE A 184 -5.86 5.54 13.79
CA PHE A 184 -4.93 6.22 14.69
C PHE A 184 -4.84 5.58 16.08
N LYS A 185 -3.61 5.55 16.64
CA LYS A 185 -3.43 5.68 18.09
C LYS A 185 -3.63 7.17 18.42
N ARG A 186 -4.44 7.46 19.44
CA ARG A 186 -5.10 8.77 19.67
C ARG A 186 -4.16 9.96 19.98
N HIS A 187 -2.87 9.74 20.20
CA HIS A 187 -1.90 10.81 20.48
C HIS A 187 -0.57 10.55 19.77
N TRP A 188 -0.17 11.47 18.89
CA TRP A 188 1.16 11.48 18.29
C TRP A 188 2.06 12.44 19.08
N PRO A 189 3.30 12.06 19.40
CA PRO A 189 4.25 13.02 19.94
C PRO A 189 4.51 14.12 18.91
N PHE A 190 4.66 15.36 19.36
CA PHE A 190 4.82 16.56 18.52
C PHE A 190 5.89 16.39 17.42
N ARG A 191 7.03 15.76 17.76
CA ARG A 191 8.11 15.46 16.80
C ARG A 191 7.66 14.59 15.62
N ARG A 192 6.82 13.56 15.87
CA ARG A 192 6.28 12.72 14.78
C ARG A 192 5.25 13.45 13.94
N ALA A 193 4.50 14.39 14.51
CA ALA A 193 3.56 15.20 13.75
C ALA A 193 4.29 16.13 12.77
N ILE A 194 5.35 16.81 13.23
CA ILE A 194 6.23 17.61 12.35
C ILE A 194 6.81 16.74 11.25
N GLU A 195 7.38 15.59 11.59
CA GLU A 195 7.99 14.70 10.61
C GLU A 195 6.99 14.25 9.53
N PHE A 196 5.75 13.95 9.92
CA PHE A 196 4.69 13.62 8.98
C PHE A 196 4.32 14.81 8.08
N ILE A 197 4.22 16.02 8.63
CA ILE A 197 3.93 17.23 7.85
C ILE A 197 5.04 17.50 6.84
N VAL A 198 6.31 17.43 7.28
CA VAL A 198 7.48 17.64 6.40
C VAL A 198 7.49 16.60 5.30
N LEU A 199 7.42 15.31 5.64
CA LEU A 199 7.47 14.25 4.63
C LEU A 199 6.31 14.34 3.64
N THR A 200 5.10 14.59 4.15
CA THR A 200 3.91 14.79 3.31
C THR A 200 4.11 15.95 2.36
N SER A 201 4.56 17.11 2.87
CA SER A 201 4.83 18.31 2.06
C SER A 201 5.89 18.03 1.01
N THR A 202 6.96 17.30 1.35
CA THR A 202 8.02 16.89 0.41
C THR A 202 7.48 15.99 -0.70
N VAL A 203 6.70 14.95 -0.36
CA VAL A 203 6.06 14.07 -1.35
C VAL A 203 5.16 14.87 -2.30
N PHE A 204 4.33 15.77 -1.76
CA PHE A 204 3.43 16.58 -2.57
C PHE A 204 4.15 17.60 -3.44
N PHE A 205 5.17 18.28 -2.90
CA PHE A 205 5.97 19.24 -3.63
C PHE A 205 6.68 18.58 -4.82
N PHE A 206 7.44 17.51 -4.59
CA PHE A 206 8.13 16.80 -5.67
C PHE A 206 7.15 16.08 -6.60
N GLY A 207 6.06 15.52 -6.07
CA GLY A 207 5.00 14.92 -6.89
C GLY A 207 4.38 15.91 -7.87
N ALA A 208 4.03 17.11 -7.39
CA ALA A 208 3.50 18.17 -8.24
C ALA A 208 4.55 18.66 -9.25
N MET A 209 5.79 18.86 -8.82
CA MET A 209 6.88 19.26 -9.70
C MET A 209 7.14 18.24 -10.84
N VAL A 210 7.12 16.94 -10.52
CA VAL A 210 7.39 15.87 -11.49
C VAL A 210 6.20 15.63 -12.41
N PHE A 211 4.97 15.60 -11.88
CA PHE A 211 3.79 15.20 -12.64
C PHE A 211 2.95 16.35 -13.21
N LEU A 212 3.05 17.56 -12.66
CA LEU A 212 2.25 18.72 -13.08
C LEU A 212 3.11 19.90 -13.56
N GLY A 213 4.44 19.83 -13.42
CA GLY A 213 5.39 20.88 -13.85
C GLY A 213 5.57 20.98 -15.37
N HIS A 214 6.26 22.03 -15.83
CA HIS A 214 6.49 22.30 -17.26
C HIS A 214 7.60 21.42 -17.85
N PRO A 215 7.50 20.94 -19.12
CA PRO A 215 8.44 20.00 -19.73
C PRO A 215 9.91 20.43 -19.76
N ASP A 216 10.23 21.73 -19.62
CA ASP A 216 11.56 22.28 -19.96
C ASP A 216 12.50 22.60 -18.77
N ASP A 217 12.03 22.56 -17.51
CA ASP A 217 12.82 23.10 -16.38
C ASP A 217 14.00 22.23 -15.89
N LEU A 218 13.99 20.90 -16.12
CA LEU A 218 15.04 19.93 -15.77
C LEU A 218 14.96 18.71 -16.72
N GLY A 219 16.07 18.10 -17.15
CA GLY A 219 16.04 16.94 -18.07
C GLY A 219 15.09 15.80 -17.62
N ARG A 220 14.36 15.20 -18.57
CA ARG A 220 13.29 14.19 -18.34
C ARG A 220 13.70 13.07 -17.38
N TYR A 221 14.93 12.58 -17.48
CA TYR A 221 15.45 11.48 -16.65
C TYR A 221 15.74 11.90 -15.19
N SER A 222 16.15 13.15 -14.94
CA SER A 222 16.46 13.66 -13.61
C SER A 222 15.21 13.80 -12.74
N ARG A 223 14.03 14.01 -13.34
CA ARG A 223 12.75 14.19 -12.61
C ARG A 223 12.13 12.89 -12.13
N ILE A 224 12.28 11.79 -12.87
CA ILE A 224 11.76 10.49 -12.43
C ILE A 224 12.53 9.99 -11.19
N ALA A 225 13.85 10.23 -11.18
CA ALA A 225 14.73 9.80 -10.10
C ALA A 225 14.52 10.56 -8.78
N ILE A 226 14.09 11.83 -8.81
CA ILE A 226 13.97 12.66 -7.59
C ILE A 226 12.86 12.18 -6.64
N LEU A 227 11.84 11.53 -7.18
CA LEU A 227 10.73 10.98 -6.40
C LEU A 227 11.14 9.73 -5.61
N LEU A 228 12.15 9.01 -6.12
CA LEU A 228 12.60 7.73 -5.59
C LEU A 228 13.15 7.86 -4.15
N PRO A 229 14.12 8.73 -3.83
CA PRO A 229 14.60 8.90 -2.46
C PRO A 229 13.51 9.42 -1.51
N VAL A 230 12.59 10.27 -1.98
CA VAL A 230 11.48 10.80 -1.17
C VAL A 230 10.50 9.68 -0.77
N LEU A 231 10.18 8.79 -1.70
CA LEU A 231 9.27 7.68 -1.44
C LEU A 231 9.95 6.52 -0.71
N LEU A 232 11.25 6.31 -0.92
CA LEU A 232 12.07 5.44 -0.05
C LEU A 232 12.05 5.95 1.39
N TRP A 233 12.27 7.24 1.60
CA TRP A 233 12.19 7.84 2.94
C TRP A 233 10.79 7.66 3.56
N ALA A 234 9.73 7.85 2.77
CA ALA A 234 8.36 7.58 3.20
C ALA A 234 8.14 6.11 3.59
N GLY A 235 8.64 5.16 2.81
CA GLY A 235 8.51 3.72 3.07
C GLY A 235 9.34 3.24 4.26
N LEU A 236 10.51 3.84 4.50
CA LEU A 236 11.35 3.54 5.67
C LEU A 236 10.73 4.06 6.97
N ARG A 237 10.04 5.21 6.90
CA ARG A 237 9.55 5.89 8.10
C ARG A 237 8.11 5.57 8.47
N PHE A 238 7.26 5.36 7.47
CA PHE A 238 5.83 5.17 7.65
C PHE A 238 5.34 3.78 7.23
N ASN A 239 4.20 3.39 7.78
CA ASN A 239 3.55 2.13 7.49
C ASN A 239 2.99 2.13 6.04
N PRO A 240 2.91 0.95 5.37
CA PRO A 240 2.19 0.73 4.11
C PRO A 240 0.87 1.50 3.92
N ARG A 241 0.14 1.77 5.00
CA ARG A 241 -1.05 2.68 5.00
C ARG A 241 -0.77 4.05 4.41
N VAL A 242 0.23 4.77 4.92
CA VAL A 242 0.58 6.12 4.45
C VAL A 242 1.14 6.04 3.03
N LEU A 243 1.97 5.04 2.77
CA LEU A 243 2.58 4.84 1.46
C LEU A 243 1.53 4.60 0.37
N SER A 244 0.52 3.78 0.64
CA SER A 244 -0.60 3.55 -0.29
C SER A 244 -1.43 4.81 -0.57
N ALA A 245 -1.56 5.71 0.41
CA ALA A 245 -2.23 6.99 0.22
C ALA A 245 -1.41 7.92 -0.70
N PHE A 246 -0.09 7.99 -0.51
CA PHE A 246 0.79 8.73 -1.41
C PHE A 246 0.77 8.16 -2.82
N LEU A 247 0.92 6.85 -2.99
CA LEU A 247 0.87 6.20 -4.30
C LEU A 247 -0.43 6.52 -5.05
N LYS A 248 -1.57 6.46 -4.37
CA LYS A 248 -2.87 6.82 -4.96
C LYS A 248 -2.90 8.27 -5.46
N VAL A 249 -2.44 9.23 -4.64
CA VAL A 249 -2.50 10.65 -5.01
C VAL A 249 -1.49 10.98 -6.10
N LEU A 250 -0.29 10.42 -6.03
CA LEU A 250 0.73 10.57 -7.05
C LEU A 250 0.27 9.96 -8.39
N ALA A 251 -0.40 8.80 -8.38
CA ALA A 251 -0.96 8.20 -9.59
C ALA A 251 -2.04 9.09 -10.22
N ILE A 252 -2.92 9.69 -9.41
CA ILE A 252 -3.91 10.66 -9.90
C ILE A 252 -3.21 11.87 -10.52
N ALA A 253 -2.19 12.44 -9.85
CA ALA A 253 -1.45 13.58 -10.38
C ALA A 253 -0.74 13.25 -11.71
N ALA A 254 -0.15 12.05 -11.82
CA ALA A 254 0.51 11.59 -13.03
C ALA A 254 -0.45 11.34 -14.19
N ILE A 255 -1.62 10.74 -13.93
CA ILE A 255 -2.67 10.56 -14.94
C ILE A 255 -3.16 11.93 -15.43
N LEU A 256 -3.46 12.87 -14.52
CA LEU A 256 -3.89 14.21 -14.89
C LEU A 256 -2.80 14.96 -15.66
N GLY A 257 -1.55 14.88 -15.22
CA GLY A 257 -0.39 15.44 -15.93
C GLY A 257 -0.31 14.94 -17.37
N ALA A 258 -0.33 13.62 -17.55
CA ALA A 258 -0.30 12.99 -18.88
C ALA A 258 -1.48 13.41 -19.78
N LEU A 259 -2.70 13.51 -19.23
CA LEU A 259 -3.88 13.93 -19.99
C LEU A 259 -3.81 15.40 -20.42
N PHE A 260 -3.23 16.28 -19.60
CA PHE A 260 -3.11 17.71 -19.90
C PHE A 260 -1.80 18.08 -20.61
N GLY A 261 -0.98 17.11 -21.03
CA GLY A 261 0.32 17.37 -21.67
C GLY A 261 1.31 18.09 -20.74
N ARG A 262 1.30 17.74 -19.45
CA ARG A 262 2.16 18.29 -18.40
C ARG A 262 2.97 17.19 -17.73
N GLY A 263 4.02 17.61 -17.02
CA GLY A 263 4.88 16.72 -16.26
C GLY A 263 5.81 15.87 -17.11
N VAL A 264 6.55 14.99 -16.43
CA VAL A 264 7.66 14.21 -17.00
C VAL A 264 7.26 13.19 -18.06
N PHE A 265 6.00 12.73 -18.01
CA PHE A 265 5.45 11.77 -18.97
C PHE A 265 4.85 12.44 -20.20
N SER A 266 4.82 13.78 -20.27
CA SER A 266 4.33 14.47 -21.45
C SER A 266 5.18 14.10 -22.66
N SER A 267 4.51 13.58 -23.70
CA SER A 267 5.12 13.17 -24.96
C SER A 267 4.23 13.63 -26.13
N GLU A 268 4.67 13.42 -27.37
CA GLU A 268 3.87 13.76 -28.56
C GLU A 268 2.56 12.96 -28.64
N SER A 269 2.48 11.80 -27.97
CA SER A 269 1.30 10.93 -27.96
C SER A 269 0.79 10.72 -26.54
N VAL A 270 -0.47 11.08 -26.29
CA VAL A 270 -1.11 10.85 -24.98
C VAL A 270 -1.14 9.36 -24.62
N ILE A 271 -1.20 8.47 -25.63
CA ILE A 271 -1.13 7.02 -25.42
C ILE A 271 0.23 6.63 -24.83
N ALA A 272 1.32 7.10 -25.44
CA ALA A 272 2.67 6.84 -24.94
C ALA A 272 2.87 7.40 -23.53
N SER A 273 2.38 8.62 -23.27
CA SER A 273 2.38 9.23 -21.94
C SER A 273 1.68 8.37 -20.89
N LEU A 274 0.49 7.84 -21.20
CA LEU A 274 -0.26 7.00 -20.27
C LEU A 274 0.39 5.62 -20.07
N VAL A 275 0.97 5.01 -21.11
CA VAL A 275 1.73 3.76 -20.97
C VAL A 275 2.93 3.96 -20.05
N GLU A 276 3.66 5.09 -20.16
CA GLU A 276 4.75 5.41 -19.25
C GLU A 276 4.27 5.58 -17.80
N VAL A 277 3.14 6.26 -17.58
CA VAL A 277 2.52 6.36 -16.24
C VAL A 277 2.20 4.96 -15.70
N GLN A 278 1.61 4.08 -16.52
CA GLN A 278 1.25 2.74 -16.09
C GLN A 278 2.48 1.92 -15.69
N VAL A 279 3.49 1.84 -16.56
CA VAL A 279 4.73 1.09 -16.26
C VAL A 279 5.41 1.65 -15.01
N TYR A 280 5.52 2.97 -14.92
CA TYR A 280 6.15 3.63 -13.77
C TYR A 280 5.44 3.26 -12.47
N PHE A 281 4.12 3.44 -12.36
CA PHE A 281 3.41 3.18 -11.11
C PHE A 281 3.23 1.71 -10.78
N VAL A 282 3.19 0.82 -11.76
CA VAL A 282 3.18 -0.63 -11.50
C VAL A 282 4.49 -1.06 -10.86
N VAL A 283 5.62 -0.72 -11.47
CA VAL A 283 6.95 -1.07 -10.94
C VAL A 283 7.18 -0.35 -9.61
N PHE A 284 7.03 0.97 -9.62
CA PHE A 284 7.33 1.81 -8.46
C PHE A 284 6.39 1.54 -7.28
N GLY A 285 5.10 1.34 -7.55
CA GLY A 285 4.10 1.04 -6.52
C GLY A 285 4.36 -0.28 -5.82
N ILE A 286 4.64 -1.35 -6.58
CA ILE A 286 4.98 -2.66 -6.00
C ILE A 286 6.30 -2.57 -5.22
N SER A 287 7.35 -1.99 -5.80
CA SER A 287 8.65 -1.84 -5.11
C SER A 287 8.53 -1.03 -3.82
N SER A 288 7.78 0.07 -3.83
CA SER A 288 7.53 0.89 -2.65
C SER A 288 6.80 0.10 -1.56
N LEU A 289 5.73 -0.61 -1.91
CA LEU A 289 4.99 -1.44 -0.96
C LEU A 289 5.85 -2.58 -0.39
N LEU A 290 6.73 -3.18 -1.20
CA LEU A 290 7.68 -4.18 -0.72
C LEU A 290 8.68 -3.58 0.27
N ILE A 291 9.29 -2.44 -0.05
CA ILE A 291 10.24 -1.77 0.85
C ILE A 291 9.55 -1.34 2.14
N GLY A 292 8.35 -0.77 2.04
CA GLY A 292 7.56 -0.37 3.21
C GLY A 292 7.17 -1.56 4.09
N SER A 293 6.79 -2.69 3.48
CA SER A 293 6.44 -3.90 4.25
C SER A 293 7.67 -4.54 4.91
N ILE A 294 8.80 -4.68 4.19
CA ILE A 294 10.06 -5.21 4.74
C ILE A 294 10.55 -4.33 5.89
N SER A 295 10.54 -3.01 5.72
CA SER A 295 11.00 -2.07 6.73
C SER A 295 10.13 -2.12 7.99
N TYR A 296 8.80 -2.19 7.79
CA TYR A 296 7.85 -2.31 8.89
C TYR A 296 7.99 -3.65 9.62
N GLU A 297 8.12 -4.75 8.89
CA GLU A 297 8.29 -6.10 9.43
C GLU A 297 9.58 -6.21 10.26
N ARG A 298 10.71 -5.74 9.71
CA ARG A 298 12.00 -5.69 10.42
C ARG A 298 11.93 -4.84 11.69
N ALA A 299 11.33 -3.66 11.62
CA ALA A 299 11.19 -2.78 12.78
C ALA A 299 10.28 -3.39 13.86
N THR A 300 9.29 -4.17 13.47
CA THR A 300 8.40 -4.86 14.42
C THR A 300 9.13 -6.03 15.09
N LEU A 301 9.80 -6.87 14.31
CA LEU A 301 10.59 -7.99 14.82
C LEU A 301 11.73 -7.54 15.74
N ALA A 302 12.40 -6.44 15.42
CA ALA A 302 13.44 -5.87 16.27
C ALA A 302 12.89 -5.46 17.64
N ARG A 303 11.73 -4.77 17.67
CA ARG A 303 11.06 -4.37 18.91
C ARG A 303 10.55 -5.55 19.72
N GLU A 304 10.02 -6.59 19.05
CA GLU A 304 9.56 -7.80 19.72
C GLU A 304 10.73 -8.55 20.38
N ARG A 305 11.88 -8.65 19.69
CA ARG A 305 13.11 -9.21 20.25
C ARG A 305 13.62 -8.41 21.44
N GLU A 306 13.68 -7.08 21.33
CA GLU A 306 14.10 -6.20 22.42
C GLU A 306 13.20 -6.34 23.64
N ASN A 307 11.87 -6.34 23.44
CA ASN A 307 10.92 -6.54 24.53
C ASN A 307 11.05 -7.93 25.16
N HIS A 308 11.27 -8.97 24.35
CA HIS A 308 11.47 -10.33 24.87
C HIS A 308 12.72 -10.43 25.74
N LEU A 309 13.86 -9.87 25.28
CA LEU A 309 15.09 -9.82 26.07
C LEU A 309 14.91 -9.03 27.35
N ARG A 310 14.24 -7.86 27.27
CA ARG A 310 13.90 -7.05 28.45
C ARG A 310 13.02 -7.82 29.45
N ASN A 311 12.05 -8.59 28.97
CA ASN A 311 11.19 -9.42 29.82
C ASN A 311 11.97 -10.56 30.49
N ILE A 312 12.91 -11.19 29.78
CA ILE A 312 13.80 -12.20 30.37
C ILE A 312 14.67 -11.56 31.47
N ALA A 313 15.29 -10.41 31.19
CA ALA A 313 16.14 -9.71 32.16
C ALA A 313 15.36 -9.26 33.40
N ASN A 314 14.10 -8.82 33.24
CA ASN A 314 13.20 -8.48 34.33
C ASN A 314 12.70 -9.70 35.14
N ALA A 315 12.78 -10.91 34.58
CA ALA A 315 12.40 -12.14 35.30
C ALA A 315 13.53 -12.68 36.20
N ILE A 316 14.77 -12.22 36.00
CA ILE A 316 15.92 -12.60 36.82
C ILE A 316 15.79 -11.86 38.17
N PRO A 317 15.79 -12.56 39.33
CA PRO A 317 15.63 -11.93 40.64
C PRO A 317 16.88 -11.18 41.14
N GLU A 318 17.95 -11.14 40.35
CA GLU A 318 19.20 -10.43 40.64
C GLU A 318 19.24 -9.04 39.99
N LEU A 319 20.21 -8.23 40.41
CA LEU A 319 20.46 -6.89 39.86
C LEU A 319 21.17 -7.02 38.51
N VAL A 320 20.41 -6.91 37.40
CA VAL A 320 20.95 -7.03 36.03
C VAL A 320 21.06 -5.67 35.37
N TRP A 321 22.25 -5.35 34.90
CA TRP A 321 22.55 -4.12 34.18
C TRP A 321 23.54 -4.37 33.05
N THR A 322 23.56 -3.48 32.06
CA THR A 322 24.60 -3.45 31.01
C THR A 322 25.17 -2.05 30.91
N SER A 323 26.40 -1.92 30.41
CA SER A 323 27.03 -0.64 30.09
C SER A 323 27.72 -0.66 28.72
N ASP A 324 28.01 0.54 28.19
CA ASP A 324 28.93 0.70 27.07
C ASP A 324 30.41 0.53 27.51
N PRO A 325 31.38 0.44 26.58
CA PRO A 325 32.80 0.32 26.91
C PRO A 325 33.33 1.47 27.77
N GLU A 326 32.74 2.66 27.66
CA GLU A 326 33.04 3.85 28.46
C GLU A 326 32.47 3.79 29.89
N GLY A 327 31.79 2.69 30.24
CA GLY A 327 31.25 2.43 31.57
C GLY A 327 29.91 3.11 31.87
N ARG A 328 29.25 3.69 30.86
CA ARG A 328 27.91 4.29 31.03
C ARG A 328 26.85 3.20 31.01
N VAL A 329 25.99 3.19 32.01
CA VAL A 329 24.90 2.21 32.11
C VAL A 329 23.90 2.39 30.96
N THR A 330 23.70 1.34 30.16
CA THR A 330 22.82 1.31 28.98
C THR A 330 21.50 0.59 29.24
N PHE A 331 21.43 -0.27 30.27
CA PHE A 331 20.22 -1.00 30.66
C PHE A 331 20.22 -1.33 32.15
N LEU A 332 19.02 -1.33 32.74
CA LEU A 332 18.72 -1.82 34.09
C LEU A 332 17.42 -2.62 34.03
N ASN A 333 17.40 -3.79 34.66
CA ASN A 333 16.15 -4.54 34.88
C ASN A 333 15.29 -3.85 35.97
N GLU A 334 14.12 -4.40 36.28
CA GLU A 334 13.22 -3.86 37.30
C GLU A 334 13.83 -3.92 38.70
N GLN A 335 14.45 -5.04 39.05
CA GLN A 335 15.11 -5.27 40.34
C GLN A 335 16.22 -4.25 40.60
N SER A 336 17.07 -3.97 39.60
CA SER A 336 18.10 -2.92 39.69
C SER A 336 17.50 -1.53 39.87
N ARG A 337 16.42 -1.20 39.16
CA ARG A 337 15.76 0.11 39.31
C ARG A 337 15.11 0.29 40.67
N ASP A 338 14.51 -0.77 41.20
CA ASP A 338 13.89 -0.75 42.53
C ASP A 338 14.94 -0.68 43.64
N TYR A 339 16.08 -1.34 43.46
CA TYR A 339 17.17 -1.35 44.43
C TYR A 339 17.93 -0.02 44.50
N PHE A 340 18.38 0.51 43.36
CA PHE A 340 19.16 1.76 43.31
C PHE A 340 18.30 3.03 43.29
N GLY A 341 17.00 2.92 42.99
CA GLY A 341 16.10 4.05 42.88
C GLY A 341 16.27 4.90 41.60
N PRO A 342 15.28 5.75 41.27
CA PRO A 342 15.23 6.48 40.00
C PRO A 342 16.24 7.63 39.86
N GLU A 343 16.87 8.08 40.95
CA GLU A 343 17.78 9.25 40.96
C GLU A 343 19.27 8.87 41.03
N GLU A 344 19.65 7.75 41.69
CA GLU A 344 21.08 7.38 41.87
C GLU A 344 21.72 6.80 40.60
N VAL A 345 20.92 6.25 39.68
CA VAL A 345 21.39 5.77 38.37
C VAL A 345 20.74 6.58 37.25
N SER A 346 20.86 7.90 37.32
CA SER A 346 20.76 8.73 36.12
C SER A 346 21.60 8.07 35.03
N ALA A 347 20.99 7.82 33.86
CA ALA A 347 21.46 7.01 32.74
C ALA A 347 22.80 7.45 32.07
N TYR A 348 23.64 8.20 32.79
CA TYR A 348 24.89 8.80 32.33
C TYR A 348 26.02 8.75 33.37
N ALA A 349 25.80 8.25 34.58
CA ALA A 349 26.87 8.06 35.56
C ALA A 349 27.68 6.79 35.24
N PRO A 350 29.03 6.83 35.28
CA PRO A 350 29.86 5.64 35.19
C PRO A 350 29.48 4.67 36.32
N TRP A 351 29.37 3.37 36.03
CA TRP A 351 29.04 2.35 37.04
C TRP A 351 29.98 2.39 38.27
N GLY A 352 31.21 2.88 38.08
CA GLY A 352 32.19 3.07 39.15
C GLY A 352 31.78 4.10 40.22
N ALA A 353 30.85 5.02 39.92
CA ALA A 353 30.44 6.08 40.85
C ALA A 353 29.59 5.57 42.04
N VAL A 354 28.98 4.38 41.91
CA VAL A 354 28.18 3.74 42.96
C VAL A 354 28.96 2.70 43.76
N LEU A 355 30.25 2.49 43.44
CA LEU A 355 31.10 1.57 44.17
C LEU A 355 31.62 2.18 45.47
N HIS A 356 31.82 1.33 46.48
CA HIS A 356 32.56 1.73 47.67
C HIS A 356 34.03 2.06 47.30
N PRO A 357 34.65 3.10 47.90
CA PRO A 357 36.01 3.52 47.54
C PRO A 357 37.09 2.44 47.66
N SER A 358 36.90 1.43 48.52
CA SER A 358 37.81 0.28 48.64
C SER A 358 37.80 -0.64 47.42
N ASP A 359 36.67 -0.70 46.71
CA ASP A 359 36.42 -1.70 45.67
C ASP A 359 36.66 -1.13 44.28
N ALA A 360 36.61 0.21 44.15
CA ALA A 360 36.73 0.93 42.89
C ALA A 360 37.98 0.52 42.08
N ALA A 361 39.16 0.46 42.72
CA ALA A 361 40.41 0.14 42.02
C ALA A 361 40.44 -1.31 41.49
N LEU A 362 39.90 -2.26 42.26
CA LEU A 362 39.88 -3.67 41.89
C LEU A 362 38.86 -3.94 40.80
N SER A 363 37.67 -3.35 40.92
CA SER A 363 36.62 -3.48 39.91
C SER A 363 37.03 -2.81 38.59
N GLU A 364 37.68 -1.64 38.62
CA GLU A 364 38.15 -0.97 37.40
C GLU A 364 39.23 -1.82 36.68
N ALA A 365 40.15 -2.43 37.42
CA ALA A 365 41.14 -3.33 36.83
C ALA A 365 40.49 -4.57 36.17
N ALA A 366 39.46 -5.15 36.81
CA ALA A 366 38.69 -6.26 36.25
C ALA A 366 37.92 -5.84 35.00
N TRP A 367 37.33 -4.65 35.00
CA TRP A 367 36.63 -4.05 33.87
C TRP A 367 37.56 -3.87 32.66
N GLN A 368 38.73 -3.24 32.86
CA GLN A 368 39.72 -3.02 31.81
C GLN A 368 40.27 -4.33 31.22
N ASN A 369 40.40 -5.38 32.03
CA ASN A 369 40.77 -6.71 31.54
C ASN A 369 39.65 -7.32 30.69
N GLY A 370 38.39 -7.16 31.10
CA GLY A 370 37.22 -7.63 30.34
C GLY A 370 37.06 -6.94 28.98
N LEU A 371 37.43 -5.66 28.87
CA LEU A 371 37.39 -4.92 27.59
C LEU A 371 38.50 -5.32 26.60
N ARG A 372 39.57 -5.95 27.08
CA ARG A 372 40.73 -6.35 26.26
C ARG A 372 40.67 -7.80 25.78
N ALA A 373 39.82 -8.62 26.40
CA ALA A 373 39.54 -10.00 26.01
C ALA A 373 38.53 -10.05 24.87
#